data_AF-L8JVC9-F1
#
_entry.id   AF-L8JVC9-F1
#
_cell.length_a   1.000
_cell.length_b   1.000
_cell.length_c   1.000
_cell.angle_alpha   90.00
_cell.angle_beta   90.00
_cell.angle_gamma   90.00
#
_symmetry.space_group_name_H-M   'P 1'
#
loop_
_entity.id
_entity.type
_entity.pdbx_description
1 polymer ?
#
loop_
_entity_poly.entity_id
_entity_poly.type
_entity_poly.pdbx_seq_one_letter_code
_entity_poly.pdbx_strand_id
1 'polypeptide(L)'
;MKTTWEESQKKYNLLLTNLNSLIEETNKILYTYQQANIGFGYHLYGDDLIPLLKKTGCYEFYEEEFRKLHKHFQDHLQGLNHLRDRVHMMIIRDEVNYPSN
;
A
#
# COMPACT_ATOMS: atom_id res chain seq x y z
N MET A 1 -22.50 7.26 28.14
CA MET A 1 -22.16 5.84 28.38
C MET A 1 -20.65 5.71 28.32
N LYS A 2 -20.01 5.10 29.33
CA LYS A 2 -18.59 4.74 29.24
C LYS A 2 -18.48 3.53 28.29
N THR A 3 -17.57 3.58 27.32
CA THR A 3 -17.28 2.44 26.44
C THR A 3 -16.80 1.28 27.29
N THR A 4 -17.37 0.09 27.09
CA THR A 4 -16.93 -1.10 27.82
C THR A 4 -15.61 -1.62 27.24
N TRP A 5 -14.85 -2.38 28.03
CA TRP A 5 -13.65 -3.08 27.55
C TRP A 5 -13.92 -3.89 26.28
N GLU A 6 -15.05 -4.60 26.25
CA GLU A 6 -15.49 -5.45 25.14
C GLU A 6 -15.76 -4.62 23.87
N GLU A 7 -16.40 -3.46 24.01
CA GLU A 7 -16.65 -2.54 22.90
C GLU A 7 -15.35 -1.91 22.37
N SER A 8 -14.42 -1.55 23.25
CA SER A 8 -13.11 -1.02 22.87
C SER A 8 -12.31 -2.07 22.09
N GLN A 9 -12.17 -3.27 22.64
CA GLN A 9 -11.53 -4.41 21.97
C GLN A 9 -12.14 -4.70 20.60
N LYS A 10 -13.48 -4.75 20.51
CA LYS A 10 -14.17 -5.02 19.24
C LYS A 10 -13.84 -3.97 18.18
N LYS A 11 -13.82 -2.69 18.53
CA LYS A 11 -13.50 -1.58 17.60
C LYS A 11 -12.06 -1.66 17.12
N TYR A 12 -11.11 -1.88 18.02
CA TYR A 12 -9.71 -1.99 17.65
C TYR A 12 -9.42 -3.22 16.79
N ASN A 13 -10.00 -4.38 17.12
CA ASN A 13 -9.86 -5.59 16.31
C ASN A 13 -10.45 -5.42 14.92
N LEU A 14 -11.59 -4.75 14.79
CA LEU A 14 -12.14 -4.39 13.48
C LEU A 14 -11.20 -3.46 12.70
N LEU A 15 -10.64 -2.45 13.36
CA LEU A 15 -9.73 -1.51 12.72
C LEU A 15 -8.44 -2.19 12.24
N LEU A 16 -7.84 -3.06 13.06
CA LEU A 16 -6.67 -3.86 12.69
C LEU A 16 -6.98 -4.81 11.54
N THR A 17 -8.15 -5.47 11.56
CA THR A 17 -8.57 -6.37 10.47
C THR A 17 -8.67 -5.62 9.16
N ASN A 18 -9.35 -4.47 9.16
CA ASN A 18 -9.49 -3.64 7.97
C ASN A 18 -8.15 -3.09 7.46
N LEU A 19 -7.24 -2.68 8.37
CA LEU A 19 -5.89 -2.25 7.99
C LEU A 19 -5.07 -3.39 7.38
N ASN A 20 -5.16 -4.60 7.95
CA ASN A 20 -4.47 -5.76 7.39
C ASN A 20 -5.01 -6.11 6.00
N SER A 21 -6.34 -6.12 5.80
CA SER A 21 -6.93 -6.32 4.47
C SER A 21 -6.48 -5.26 3.48
N LEU A 22 -6.43 -3.99 3.88
CA LEU A 22 -5.98 -2.90 3.00
C LEU A 22 -4.50 -3.03 2.62
N ILE A 23 -3.65 -3.44 3.57
CA ILE A 23 -2.22 -3.73 3.33
C ILE A 23 -2.07 -4.90 2.34
N GLU A 24 -2.85 -5.97 2.51
CA GLU A 24 -2.81 -7.14 1.63
C GLU A 24 -3.25 -6.80 0.20
N GLU A 25 -4.40 -6.13 0.04
CA GLU A 25 -4.89 -5.71 -1.27
C GLU A 25 -3.94 -4.71 -1.95
N THR A 26 -3.35 -3.77 -1.19
CA THR A 26 -2.35 -2.83 -1.74
C THR A 26 -1.12 -3.57 -2.25
N ASN A 27 -0.62 -4.56 -1.51
CA ASN A 27 0.49 -5.41 -1.97
C ASN A 27 0.15 -6.17 -3.25
N LYS A 28 -1.07 -6.72 -3.33
CA LYS A 28 -1.55 -7.45 -4.51
C LYS A 28 -1.67 -6.54 -5.73
N ILE A 29 -2.17 -5.33 -5.56
CA ILE A 29 -2.23 -4.30 -6.62
C ILE A 29 -0.82 -3.97 -7.10
N LEU A 30 0.12 -3.72 -6.17
CA LEU A 30 1.50 -3.40 -6.50
C LEU A 30 2.17 -4.53 -7.30
N TYR A 31 2.01 -5.77 -6.85
CA TYR A 31 2.53 -6.95 -7.54
C TYR A 31 1.93 -7.08 -8.95
N THR A 32 0.60 -6.97 -9.07
CA THR A 32 -0.09 -7.08 -10.37
C THR A 32 0.36 -5.97 -11.33
N TYR A 33 0.51 -4.75 -10.82
CA TYR A 33 1.04 -3.62 -11.58
C TYR A 33 2.47 -3.86 -12.07
N GLN A 34 3.36 -4.38 -11.20
CA GLN A 34 4.73 -4.73 -11.60
C GLN A 34 4.75 -5.80 -12.69
N GLN A 35 3.93 -6.85 -12.56
CA GLN A 35 3.85 -7.92 -13.59
C GLN A 35 3.33 -7.38 -14.91
N ALA A 36 2.25 -6.59 -14.89
CA ALA A 36 1.73 -5.95 -16.09
C ALA A 36 2.78 -5.04 -16.74
N ASN A 37 3.56 -4.31 -15.94
CA ASN A 37 4.60 -3.43 -16.45
C ASN A 37 5.81 -4.19 -17.01
N ILE A 38 6.20 -5.32 -16.42
CA ILE A 38 7.23 -6.21 -16.98
C ILE A 38 6.76 -6.76 -18.33
N GLY A 39 5.49 -7.20 -18.43
CA GLY A 39 4.92 -7.66 -19.70
C GLY A 39 4.90 -6.56 -20.77
N PHE A 40 4.43 -5.37 -20.40
CA PHE A 40 4.43 -4.21 -21.29
C PHE A 40 5.86 -3.82 -21.71
N GLY A 41 6.79 -3.76 -20.76
CA GLY A 41 8.20 -3.51 -21.03
C GLY A 41 8.79 -4.56 -21.98
N TYR A 42 8.55 -5.85 -21.76
CA TYR A 42 9.02 -6.90 -22.66
C TYR A 42 8.55 -6.68 -24.11
N HIS A 43 7.29 -6.30 -24.31
CA HIS A 43 6.78 -5.93 -25.63
C HIS A 43 7.44 -4.65 -26.18
N LEU A 44 7.62 -3.64 -25.33
CA LEU A 44 8.23 -2.38 -25.70
C LEU A 44 9.70 -2.53 -26.13
N TYR A 45 10.43 -3.41 -25.45
CA TYR A 45 11.86 -3.65 -25.61
C TYR A 45 12.20 -4.76 -26.60
N GLY A 46 11.28 -5.70 -26.82
CA GLY A 46 11.45 -6.83 -27.72
C GLY A 46 11.15 -6.51 -29.18
N ASP A 47 10.34 -5.47 -29.45
CA ASP A 47 9.95 -5.06 -30.80
C ASP A 47 10.77 -3.86 -31.30
N ASP A 48 10.70 -3.59 -32.62
CA ASP A 48 11.22 -2.37 -33.30
C ASP A 48 10.52 -1.07 -32.84
N LEU A 49 9.83 -1.07 -31.69
CA LEU A 49 9.12 0.08 -31.13
C LEU A 49 10.06 1.04 -30.40
N ILE A 50 11.17 0.59 -29.83
CA ILE A 50 12.11 1.47 -29.10
C ILE A 50 12.56 2.67 -29.96
N PRO A 51 13.02 2.49 -31.22
CA PRO A 51 13.42 3.62 -32.06
C PRO A 51 12.27 4.60 -32.32
N LEU A 52 11.04 4.11 -32.48
CA LEU A 52 9.85 4.95 -32.68
C LEU A 52 9.52 5.74 -31.41
N LEU A 53 9.54 5.09 -30.25
CA LEU A 53 9.21 5.70 -28.95
C LEU A 53 10.28 6.69 -28.48
N LYS A 54 11.56 6.43 -28.77
CA LYS A 54 12.64 7.40 -28.55
C LYS A 54 12.49 8.62 -29.45
N LYS A 55 12.09 8.41 -30.72
CA LYS A 55 11.84 9.52 -31.65
C LYS A 55 10.67 10.41 -31.20
N THR A 56 9.67 9.84 -30.52
CA THR A 56 8.53 10.60 -29.99
C THR A 56 8.74 11.08 -28.55
N GLY A 57 9.85 10.76 -27.89
CA GLY A 57 10.11 11.07 -26.48
C GLY A 57 9.18 10.34 -25.49
N CYS A 58 8.42 9.35 -25.97
CA CYS A 58 7.47 8.59 -25.15
C CYS A 58 8.16 7.53 -24.28
N TYR A 59 9.38 7.13 -24.67
CA TYR A 59 10.15 6.10 -23.99
C TYR A 59 10.57 6.55 -22.57
N GLU A 60 11.19 7.73 -22.47
CA GLU A 60 11.62 8.31 -21.19
C GLU A 60 10.41 8.67 -20.32
N PHE A 61 9.34 9.18 -20.93
CA PHE A 61 8.08 9.47 -20.25
C PHE A 61 7.48 8.23 -19.60
N TYR A 62 7.44 7.10 -20.33
CA TYR A 62 6.93 5.84 -19.80
C TYR A 62 7.73 5.34 -18.58
N GLU A 63 9.07 5.35 -18.66
CA GLU A 63 9.91 4.91 -17.53
C GLU A 63 9.72 5.80 -16.30
N GLU A 64 9.62 7.12 -16.50
CA GLU A 64 9.42 8.08 -15.44
C GLU A 64 8.06 7.88 -14.74
N GLU A 65 6.99 7.75 -15.52
CA GLU A 65 5.64 7.51 -14.98
C GLU A 65 5.55 6.18 -14.23
N PHE A 66 6.21 5.12 -14.73
CA PHE A 66 6.30 3.87 -14.00
C PHE A 66 6.98 4.05 -12.63
N ARG A 67 8.15 4.72 -12.58
CA ARG A 67 8.87 4.95 -11.33
C ARG A 67 8.04 5.78 -10.34
N LYS A 68 7.35 6.82 -10.82
CA LYS A 68 6.47 7.65 -9.98
C LYS A 68 5.33 6.84 -9.38
N LEU A 69 4.61 6.09 -10.20
CA LEU A 69 3.46 5.32 -9.74
C LEU A 69 3.89 4.17 -8.81
N HIS A 70 4.98 3.48 -9.15
CA HIS A 70 5.57 2.45 -8.29
C HIS A 70 5.93 3.00 -6.91
N LYS A 71 6.62 4.14 -6.87
CA LYS A 71 6.98 4.82 -5.62
C LYS A 71 5.74 5.24 -4.83
N HIS A 72 4.72 5.78 -5.49
CA HIS A 72 3.48 6.19 -4.82
C HIS A 72 2.79 5.03 -4.08
N PHE A 73 2.73 3.85 -4.71
CA PHE A 73 2.20 2.66 -4.05
C PHE A 73 3.05 2.17 -2.88
N GLN A 74 4.38 2.24 -2.99
CA GLN A 74 5.29 1.90 -1.89
C GLN A 74 5.11 2.86 -0.69
N ASP A 75 5.05 4.16 -0.95
CA ASP A 75 4.82 5.18 0.07
C ASP A 75 3.47 4.97 0.77
N HIS A 76 2.41 4.64 0.00
CA HIS A 76 1.10 4.33 0.55
C HIS A 76 1.14 3.09 1.45
N LEU A 77 1.78 2.01 1.00
CA LEU A 77 1.94 0.78 1.77
C LEU A 77 2.72 1.02 3.08
N GLN A 78 3.76 1.84 3.05
CA GLN A 78 4.50 2.23 4.25
C GLN A 78 3.61 3.01 5.22
N GLY A 79 2.81 3.94 4.71
CA GLY A 79 1.82 4.69 5.50
C GLY A 79 0.82 3.77 6.21
N LEU A 80 0.31 2.76 5.49
CA LEU A 80 -0.63 1.77 6.07
C LEU A 80 0.03 0.92 7.17
N ASN A 81 1.26 0.46 6.97
CA ASN A 81 2.00 -0.26 8.00
C ASN A 81 2.20 0.61 9.25
N HIS A 82 2.58 1.88 9.08
CA HIS A 82 2.74 2.80 10.20
C HIS A 82 1.42 3.06 10.94
N LEU A 83 0.31 3.16 10.22
CA LEU A 83 -1.02 3.28 10.83
C LEU A 83 -1.39 2.04 11.64
N ARG A 84 -1.15 0.83 11.12
CA ARG A 84 -1.37 -0.43 11.86
C ARG A 84 -0.56 -0.45 13.15
N ASP A 85 0.72 -0.10 13.09
CA ASP A 85 1.59 -0.09 14.26
C ASP A 85 1.12 0.94 15.31
N ARG A 86 0.63 2.11 14.86
CA ARG A 86 0.01 3.10 15.74
C ARG A 86 -1.26 2.57 16.40
N VAL A 87 -2.13 1.87 15.66
CA VAL A 87 -3.34 1.26 16.22
C VAL A 87 -2.98 0.21 17.28
N HIS A 88 -1.98 -0.63 17.04
CA HIS A 88 -1.46 -1.55 18.05
C HIS A 88 -1.02 -0.83 19.33
N MET A 89 -0.28 0.28 19.20
CA MET A 89 0.14 1.08 20.35
C MET A 89 -1.05 1.72 21.08
N MET A 90 -2.10 2.14 20.37
CA MET A 90 -3.31 2.69 20.99
C MET A 90 -4.05 1.63 21.81
N ILE A 91 -4.13 0.39 21.34
CA ILE A 91 -4.74 -0.73 22.11
C ILE A 91 -4.02 -0.92 23.44
N ILE A 92 -2.69 -0.93 23.43
CA ILE A 92 -1.85 -1.13 24.62
C ILE A 92 -1.99 0.03 25.62
N ARG A 93 -2.15 1.26 25.11
CA ARG A 93 -2.24 2.49 25.92
C ARG A 93 -3.64 2.87 26.37
N ASP A 94 -4.67 2.21 25.84
CA ASP A 94 -6.05 2.51 26.23
C ASP A 94 -6.28 2.03 27.67
N GLU A 95 -6.51 2.98 28.58
CA GLU A 95 -6.79 2.72 30.00
C GLU A 95 -8.04 1.88 30.22
N VAL A 96 -8.97 1.88 29.25
CA VAL A 96 -10.12 0.96 29.27
C VAL A 96 -9.67 -0.48 29.08
N ASN A 97 -8.59 -0.71 28.31
CA ASN A 97 -7.97 -2.02 28.06
C ASN A 97 -6.93 -2.43 29.11
N TYR A 98 -6.25 -1.45 29.74
CA TYR A 98 -5.28 -1.62 30.81
C TYR A 98 -5.46 -0.53 31.87
N PRO A 99 -6.35 -0.72 32.86
CA PRO A 99 -6.60 0.30 33.88
C PRO A 99 -5.35 0.52 34.72
N SER A 100 -4.95 1.79 34.85
CA SER A 100 -3.89 2.22 35.76
C SER A 100 -4.29 1.87 37.20
N ASN A 101 -3.60 0.89 37.81
CA ASN A 101 -3.78 0.53 39.22
C ASN A 101 -3.57 1.73 40.15
#